data_AF-A0A2E4H3T5-F1
#
_entry.id   AF-A0A2E4H3T5-F1
#
_cell.length_a   1.000
_cell.length_b   1.000
_cell.length_c   1.000
_cell.angle_alpha   90.00
_cell.angle_beta   90.00
_cell.angle_gamma   90.00
#
_symmetry.space_group_name_H-M   'P 1'
#
loop_
_entity.id
_entity.type
_entity.pdbx_description
1 polymer ?
#
loop_
_entity_poly.entity_id
_entity_poly.type
_entity_poly.pdbx_seq_one_letter_code
_entity_poly.pdbx_strand_id
1 'polypeptide(L)'
;MSFISAGDLAMEIQKPDELAILDGRSHASYAHGHLLWAASLRVEAVAETATKLIPRLATPIVVIDDGGGEAQELGSELQSCGWKNVRVLKGGMTSWIKNGYEVYTGVNVPSKLFGELAERYYRTPHVKAATLNEWLATGRELLILDSRTADEFERMSLPGGLSCPGGELIHRVFDLLEDDITVVVNCAGRTRSIIGAQSLIRAGIANPVVALENGTMGWELAGLTLVQGDTSTAQPPTPAGRSSASIAATQVAGRYGIEAISQATLEAWKQDKTRTVYLFDVRTPAEYEAGHRHDFRNAPGGQLVQATDEYAVVRGARLVLADDDLTRATMSASWLQEMGWEVYVYALGKENEPLRTGKSPAPSHSPQVTLPRDSADSQVALRGMQEYLDWEIALVDQYDRDELARFTENGWA
;
A
#
# COMPACT_ATOMS: atom_id res chain seq x y z
N MET A 1 -25.92 3.40 -20.93
CA MET A 1 -24.50 3.10 -20.68
C MET A 1 -23.65 3.62 -21.83
N SER A 2 -22.59 4.37 -21.55
CA SER A 2 -21.60 4.80 -22.56
C SER A 2 -20.40 3.82 -22.56
N PHE A 3 -19.66 3.79 -23.67
CA PHE A 3 -18.51 2.90 -23.84
C PHE A 3 -17.25 3.70 -24.20
N ILE A 4 -16.09 3.18 -23.83
CA ILE A 4 -14.76 3.71 -24.21
C ILE A 4 -13.96 2.63 -24.95
N SER A 5 -13.19 3.00 -25.97
CA SER A 5 -12.30 2.05 -26.63
C SER A 5 -11.02 1.80 -25.81
N ALA A 6 -10.31 0.70 -26.05
CA ALA A 6 -9.04 0.43 -25.38
C ALA A 6 -8.00 1.53 -25.67
N GLY A 7 -7.94 2.01 -26.91
CA GLY A 7 -7.03 3.10 -27.30
C GLY A 7 -7.36 4.43 -26.63
N ASP A 8 -8.65 4.79 -26.52
CA ASP A 8 -9.05 6.01 -25.81
C ASP A 8 -8.75 5.92 -24.31
N LEU A 9 -8.98 4.76 -23.69
CA LEU A 9 -8.62 4.52 -22.30
C LEU A 9 -7.11 4.64 -22.09
N ALA A 10 -6.28 4.04 -22.97
CA ALA A 10 -4.83 4.16 -22.91
C ALA A 10 -4.33 5.60 -23.06
N MET A 11 -5.00 6.44 -23.86
CA MET A 11 -4.69 7.87 -23.94
C MET A 11 -5.13 8.64 -22.69
N GLU A 12 -6.26 8.26 -22.07
CA GLU A 12 -6.71 8.87 -20.81
C GLU A 12 -5.76 8.53 -19.67
N ILE A 13 -5.30 7.28 -19.57
CA ILE A 13 -4.25 6.81 -18.63
C ILE A 13 -2.90 7.55 -18.80
N GLN A 14 -2.75 8.45 -19.77
CA GLN A 14 -1.53 9.26 -19.92
C GLN A 14 -1.72 10.75 -19.58
N LYS A 15 -2.96 11.22 -19.35
CA LYS A 15 -3.28 12.62 -18.96
C LYS A 15 -3.52 12.82 -17.45
N PRO A 16 -3.02 13.86 -16.78
CA PRO A 16 -3.09 14.01 -15.31
C PRO A 16 -4.50 14.17 -14.72
N ASP A 17 -5.55 14.03 -15.52
CA ASP A 17 -6.95 14.13 -15.12
C ASP A 17 -7.37 12.96 -14.21
N GLU A 18 -8.33 13.22 -13.31
CA GLU A 18 -8.86 12.18 -12.43
C GLU A 18 -9.57 11.05 -13.19
N LEU A 19 -9.24 9.80 -12.85
CA LEU A 19 -9.86 8.60 -13.41
C LEU A 19 -9.89 7.47 -12.39
N ALA A 20 -11.04 6.80 -12.26
CA ALA A 20 -11.12 5.50 -11.61
C ALA A 20 -11.31 4.40 -12.66
N ILE A 21 -10.51 3.34 -12.56
CA ILE A 21 -10.67 2.12 -13.35
C ILE A 21 -11.09 1.02 -12.38
N LEU A 22 -12.26 0.42 -12.60
CA LEU A 22 -12.86 -0.56 -11.71
C LEU A 22 -13.07 -1.88 -12.42
N ASP A 23 -12.58 -2.96 -11.84
CA ASP A 23 -12.85 -4.31 -12.29
C ASP A 23 -14.10 -4.88 -11.60
N GLY A 24 -15.14 -5.12 -12.39
CA GLY A 24 -16.42 -5.62 -11.90
C GLY A 24 -16.48 -7.14 -11.71
N ARG A 25 -15.42 -7.87 -12.07
CA ARG A 25 -15.40 -9.34 -12.05
C ARG A 25 -15.19 -9.88 -10.63
N SER A 26 -15.21 -11.21 -10.52
CA SER A 26 -14.86 -11.89 -9.28
C SER A 26 -13.41 -11.60 -8.87
N HIS A 27 -13.11 -11.66 -7.57
CA HIS A 27 -11.74 -11.51 -7.05
C HIS A 27 -10.76 -12.52 -7.67
N ALA A 28 -11.25 -13.74 -7.95
CA ALA A 28 -10.45 -14.74 -8.64
C ALA A 28 -10.11 -14.25 -10.06
N SER A 29 -11.09 -13.85 -10.85
CA SER A 29 -10.87 -13.35 -12.22
C SER A 29 -9.93 -12.14 -12.23
N TYR A 30 -10.13 -11.18 -11.32
CA TYR A 30 -9.24 -10.03 -11.13
C TYR A 30 -7.79 -10.49 -10.89
N ALA A 31 -7.56 -11.36 -9.91
CA ALA A 31 -6.23 -11.86 -9.58
C ALA A 31 -5.55 -12.67 -10.70
N HIS A 32 -6.31 -13.21 -11.66
CA HIS A 32 -5.76 -13.92 -12.82
C HIS A 32 -5.36 -13.00 -13.99
N GLY A 33 -5.68 -11.71 -13.94
CA GLY A 33 -5.30 -10.77 -14.98
C GLY A 33 -6.17 -9.52 -14.99
N HIS A 34 -5.59 -8.35 -14.72
CA HIS A 34 -6.26 -7.05 -14.70
C HIS A 34 -5.35 -5.94 -15.27
N LEU A 35 -5.92 -4.76 -15.54
CA LEU A 35 -5.13 -3.57 -15.88
C LEU A 35 -4.35 -3.11 -14.65
N LEU A 36 -3.11 -2.61 -14.82
CA LEU A 36 -2.24 -2.18 -13.70
C LEU A 36 -2.97 -1.27 -12.70
N TRP A 37 -3.68 -0.27 -13.21
CA TRP A 37 -4.35 0.76 -12.42
C TRP A 37 -5.82 0.46 -12.08
N ALA A 38 -6.30 -0.75 -12.38
CA ALA A 38 -7.66 -1.15 -12.02
C ALA A 38 -7.74 -1.55 -10.55
N ALA A 39 -8.80 -1.13 -9.86
CA ALA A 39 -9.15 -1.61 -8.54
C ALA A 39 -10.34 -2.59 -8.63
N SER A 40 -10.35 -3.63 -7.80
CA SER A 40 -11.47 -4.57 -7.72
C SER A 40 -12.65 -3.92 -6.98
N LEU A 41 -13.81 -3.82 -7.62
CA LEU A 41 -15.07 -3.44 -6.98
C LEU A 41 -16.19 -4.25 -7.59
N ARG A 42 -16.80 -5.15 -6.81
CA ARG A 42 -17.98 -5.89 -7.28
C ARG A 42 -19.26 -5.10 -7.09
N VAL A 43 -20.27 -5.41 -7.90
CA VAL A 43 -21.60 -4.77 -7.82
C VAL A 43 -22.20 -4.86 -6.41
N GLU A 44 -22.02 -5.99 -5.71
CA GLU A 44 -22.61 -6.19 -4.38
C GLU A 44 -21.97 -5.31 -3.31
N ALA A 45 -20.76 -4.80 -3.55
CA ALA A 45 -20.04 -3.93 -2.64
C ALA A 45 -20.34 -2.43 -2.85
N VAL A 46 -21.07 -2.05 -3.92
CA VAL A 46 -21.29 -0.63 -4.28
C VAL A 46 -21.94 0.15 -3.14
N ALA A 47 -23.02 -0.38 -2.56
CA ALA A 47 -23.77 0.29 -1.51
C ALA A 47 -22.94 0.59 -0.25
N GLU A 48 -21.94 -0.24 0.05
CA GLU A 48 -21.11 -0.12 1.25
C GLU A 48 -19.80 0.66 1.02
N THR A 49 -19.24 0.56 -0.20
CA THR A 49 -17.84 0.88 -0.44
C THR A 49 -17.64 1.98 -1.47
N ALA A 50 -18.54 2.16 -2.45
CA ALA A 50 -18.30 3.07 -3.58
C ALA A 50 -18.15 4.55 -3.16
N THR A 51 -18.91 5.02 -2.16
CA THR A 51 -18.77 6.41 -1.67
C THR A 51 -17.46 6.68 -0.95
N LYS A 52 -16.81 5.63 -0.42
CA LYS A 52 -15.49 5.73 0.20
C LYS A 52 -14.39 5.76 -0.86
N LEU A 53 -14.48 4.89 -1.85
CA LEU A 53 -13.49 4.78 -2.92
C LEU A 53 -13.61 5.91 -3.95
N ILE A 54 -14.82 6.37 -4.25
CA ILE A 54 -15.09 7.36 -5.30
C ILE A 54 -16.01 8.47 -4.73
N PRO A 55 -15.55 9.27 -3.77
CA PRO A 55 -16.41 10.19 -3.01
C PRO A 55 -17.02 11.31 -3.88
N ARG A 56 -16.43 11.60 -5.05
CA ARG A 56 -16.93 12.62 -5.96
C ARG A 56 -17.79 11.99 -7.07
N LEU A 57 -19.10 12.33 -7.08
CA LEU A 57 -20.07 11.79 -8.05
C LEU A 57 -19.78 12.16 -9.52
N ALA A 58 -18.97 13.20 -9.75
CA ALA A 58 -18.56 13.65 -11.08
C ALA A 58 -17.23 13.02 -11.55
N THR A 59 -16.64 12.10 -10.79
CA THR A 59 -15.40 11.43 -11.18
C THR A 59 -15.61 10.60 -12.46
N PRO A 60 -14.71 10.71 -13.46
CA PRO A 60 -14.67 9.78 -14.59
C PRO A 60 -14.38 8.36 -14.11
N ILE A 61 -15.26 7.42 -14.45
CA ILE A 61 -15.15 6.01 -14.09
C ILE A 61 -15.16 5.19 -15.37
N VAL A 62 -14.24 4.24 -15.47
CA VAL A 62 -14.24 3.20 -16.49
C VAL A 62 -14.34 1.85 -15.81
N VAL A 63 -15.37 1.07 -16.17
CA VAL A 63 -15.60 -0.26 -15.64
C VAL A 63 -15.15 -1.31 -16.66
N ILE A 64 -14.44 -2.33 -16.19
CA ILE A 64 -13.89 -3.42 -16.98
C ILE A 64 -14.46 -4.79 -16.54
N ASP A 65 -14.58 -5.69 -17.52
CA ASP A 65 -14.93 -7.10 -17.36
C ASP A 65 -14.30 -7.94 -18.49
N ASP A 66 -14.73 -9.19 -18.64
CA ASP A 66 -14.34 -10.09 -19.75
C ASP A 66 -15.33 -10.03 -20.94
N GLY A 67 -16.21 -9.03 -20.98
CA GLY A 67 -17.34 -8.94 -21.90
C GLY A 67 -18.56 -9.77 -21.47
N GLY A 68 -18.58 -10.25 -20.22
CA GLY A 68 -19.63 -11.10 -19.64
C GLY A 68 -20.87 -10.33 -19.15
N GLY A 69 -20.79 -9.01 -19.03
CA GLY A 69 -21.91 -8.16 -18.61
C GLY A 69 -21.73 -7.57 -17.20
N GLU A 70 -20.76 -8.06 -16.42
CA GLU A 70 -20.48 -7.60 -15.06
C GLU A 70 -20.12 -6.10 -15.04
N ALA A 71 -19.41 -5.61 -16.07
CA ALA A 71 -19.06 -4.19 -16.14
C ALA A 71 -20.29 -3.29 -16.36
N GLN A 72 -21.27 -3.77 -17.13
CA GLN A 72 -22.52 -3.06 -17.39
C GLN A 72 -23.42 -3.09 -16.16
N GLU A 73 -23.43 -4.20 -15.42
CA GLU A 73 -24.17 -4.34 -14.17
C GLU A 73 -23.62 -3.37 -13.11
N LEU A 74 -22.32 -3.44 -12.83
CA LEU A 74 -21.64 -2.52 -11.92
C LEU A 74 -21.79 -1.06 -12.37
N GLY A 75 -21.60 -0.79 -13.66
CA GLY A 75 -21.75 0.56 -14.19
C GLY A 75 -23.17 1.10 -14.02
N SER A 76 -24.19 0.25 -14.15
CA SER A 76 -25.60 0.64 -13.98
C SER A 76 -25.91 0.91 -12.51
N GLU A 77 -25.34 0.13 -11.59
CA GLU A 77 -25.51 0.33 -10.15
C GLU A 77 -24.81 1.61 -9.66
N LEU A 78 -23.62 1.92 -10.19
CA LEU A 78 -22.97 3.21 -9.94
C LEU A 78 -23.82 4.38 -10.48
N GLN A 79 -24.42 4.23 -11.67
CA GLN A 79 -25.32 5.25 -12.21
C GLN A 79 -26.59 5.42 -11.37
N SER A 80 -27.18 4.32 -10.88
CA SER A 80 -28.35 4.34 -9.99
C SER A 80 -28.06 5.07 -8.68
N CYS A 81 -26.83 4.92 -8.16
CA CYS A 81 -26.33 5.60 -6.96
C CYS A 81 -25.85 7.04 -7.19
N GLY A 82 -25.87 7.53 -8.44
CA GLY A 82 -25.66 8.95 -8.76
C GLY A 82 -24.32 9.31 -9.43
N TRP A 83 -23.42 8.35 -9.67
CA TRP A 83 -22.22 8.60 -10.47
C TRP A 83 -22.59 8.72 -11.95
N LYS A 84 -22.43 9.92 -12.52
CA LYS A 84 -22.95 10.22 -13.86
C LYS A 84 -21.95 9.93 -14.98
N ASN A 85 -20.65 9.93 -14.69
CA ASN A 85 -19.59 9.77 -15.67
C ASN A 85 -19.01 8.35 -15.64
N VAL A 86 -19.85 7.37 -15.95
CA VAL A 86 -19.50 5.95 -15.93
C VAL A 86 -19.52 5.40 -17.35
N ARG A 87 -18.38 4.84 -17.80
CA ARG A 87 -18.18 4.22 -19.11
C ARG A 87 -17.75 2.77 -18.93
N VAL A 88 -18.09 1.90 -19.89
CA VAL A 88 -17.62 0.50 -19.92
C VAL A 88 -16.55 0.34 -21.00
N LEU A 89 -15.47 -0.39 -20.69
CA LEU A 89 -14.45 -0.73 -21.68
C LEU A 89 -15.05 -1.63 -22.77
N LYS A 90 -15.10 -1.11 -24.00
CA LYS A 90 -15.69 -1.80 -25.14
C LYS A 90 -14.91 -3.08 -25.46
N GLY A 91 -15.56 -4.22 -25.26
CA GLY A 91 -15.00 -5.56 -25.50
C GLY A 91 -14.10 -6.08 -24.37
N GLY A 92 -14.13 -5.41 -23.20
CA GLY A 92 -13.49 -5.88 -21.97
C GLY A 92 -11.98 -6.14 -22.09
N MET A 93 -11.48 -7.02 -21.23
CA MET A 93 -10.08 -7.48 -21.22
C MET A 93 -9.63 -8.05 -22.56
N THR A 94 -10.51 -8.75 -23.29
CA THR A 94 -10.19 -9.28 -24.62
C THR A 94 -9.79 -8.17 -25.60
N SER A 95 -10.50 -7.05 -25.57
CA SER A 95 -10.19 -5.88 -26.40
C SER A 95 -8.87 -5.23 -25.97
N TRP A 96 -8.62 -5.12 -24.67
CA TRP A 96 -7.36 -4.60 -24.12
C TRP A 96 -6.14 -5.39 -24.64
N ILE A 97 -6.18 -6.72 -24.46
CA ILE A 97 -5.13 -7.64 -24.90
C ILE A 97 -4.96 -7.61 -26.42
N LYS A 98 -6.06 -7.58 -27.19
CA LYS A 98 -5.99 -7.52 -28.66
C LYS A 98 -5.30 -6.25 -29.19
N ASN A 99 -5.35 -5.15 -28.43
CA ASN A 99 -4.65 -3.92 -28.77
C ASN A 99 -3.18 -3.91 -28.30
N GLY A 100 -2.70 -4.99 -27.69
CA GLY A 100 -1.30 -5.15 -27.28
C GLY A 100 -0.94 -4.50 -25.96
N TYR A 101 -1.92 -4.12 -25.13
CA TYR A 101 -1.68 -3.55 -23.81
C TYR A 101 -1.42 -4.64 -22.77
N GLU A 102 -0.55 -4.34 -21.81
CA GLU A 102 -0.09 -5.28 -20.78
C GLU A 102 -1.21 -5.62 -19.77
N VAL A 103 -1.13 -6.81 -19.19
CA VAL A 103 -2.07 -7.33 -18.18
C VAL A 103 -1.26 -7.90 -17.02
N TYR A 104 -1.68 -7.58 -15.81
CA TYR A 104 -1.01 -7.96 -14.59
C TYR A 104 -1.82 -8.98 -13.81
N THR A 105 -1.16 -9.97 -13.25
CA THR A 105 -1.77 -10.95 -12.32
C THR A 105 -1.50 -10.54 -10.87
N GLY A 106 -2.25 -11.11 -9.93
CA GLY A 106 -2.09 -10.85 -8.50
C GLY A 106 -3.01 -9.74 -7.97
N VAL A 107 -2.64 -9.19 -6.82
CA VAL A 107 -3.37 -8.13 -6.11
C VAL A 107 -2.40 -7.10 -5.57
N ASN A 108 -2.85 -5.86 -5.41
CA ASN A 108 -2.04 -4.71 -5.01
C ASN A 108 -0.80 -4.53 -5.90
N VAL A 109 -0.95 -4.81 -7.20
CA VAL A 109 0.16 -4.84 -8.16
C VAL A 109 0.91 -3.50 -8.23
N PRO A 110 0.25 -2.32 -8.28
CA PRO A 110 0.98 -1.05 -8.28
C PRO A 110 1.99 -0.92 -7.13
N SER A 111 1.58 -1.30 -5.92
CA SER A 111 2.42 -1.21 -4.72
C SER A 111 3.58 -2.21 -4.75
N LYS A 112 3.32 -3.45 -5.18
CA LYS A 112 4.35 -4.50 -5.26
C LYS A 112 5.37 -4.21 -6.34
N LEU A 113 4.91 -3.82 -7.52
CA LEU A 113 5.76 -3.35 -8.61
C LEU A 113 6.61 -2.16 -8.16
N PHE A 114 6.01 -1.18 -7.47
CA PHE A 114 6.75 -0.06 -6.92
C PHE A 114 7.83 -0.50 -5.92
N GLY A 115 7.53 -1.48 -5.05
CA GLY A 115 8.52 -2.07 -4.13
C GLY A 115 9.75 -2.62 -4.87
N GLU A 116 9.56 -3.36 -5.95
CA GLU A 116 10.67 -3.88 -6.76
C GLU A 116 11.43 -2.77 -7.51
N LEU A 117 10.72 -1.75 -8.01
CA LEU A 117 11.35 -0.57 -8.61
C LEU A 117 12.19 0.21 -7.58
N ALA A 118 11.71 0.31 -6.34
CA ALA A 118 12.44 0.93 -5.25
C ALA A 118 13.71 0.14 -4.91
N GLU A 119 13.66 -1.20 -4.85
CA GLU A 119 14.87 -2.01 -4.67
C GLU A 119 15.85 -1.83 -5.83
N ARG A 120 15.37 -1.86 -7.08
CA ARG A 120 16.20 -1.63 -8.28
C ARG A 120 16.92 -0.29 -8.24
N TYR A 121 16.23 0.76 -7.80
CA TYR A 121 16.76 2.13 -7.76
C TYR A 121 17.67 2.37 -6.56
N TYR A 122 17.19 2.11 -5.35
CA TYR A 122 17.90 2.41 -4.11
C TYR A 122 18.96 1.36 -3.74
N ARG A 123 18.88 0.17 -4.34
CA ARG A 123 19.72 -0.99 -3.99
C ARG A 123 19.67 -1.27 -2.50
N THR A 124 18.45 -1.30 -1.96
CA THR A 124 18.18 -1.54 -0.54
C THR A 124 18.97 -2.76 -0.07
N PRO A 125 19.83 -2.62 0.96
CA PRO A 125 20.62 -3.74 1.45
C PRO A 125 19.72 -4.89 1.91
N HIS A 126 20.11 -6.13 1.59
CA HIS A 126 19.38 -7.32 1.99
C HIS A 126 20.30 -8.41 2.53
N VAL A 127 19.72 -9.35 3.27
CA VAL A 127 20.39 -10.54 3.80
C VAL A 127 19.57 -11.79 3.49
N LYS A 128 20.25 -12.89 3.14
CA LYS A 128 19.62 -14.19 2.90
C LYS A 128 19.21 -14.86 4.22
N ALA A 129 18.14 -15.65 4.16
CA ALA A 129 17.63 -16.41 5.31
C ALA A 129 18.71 -17.27 6.00
N ALA A 130 19.52 -18.01 5.23
CA ALA A 130 20.59 -18.84 5.79
C ALA A 130 21.63 -18.02 6.57
N THR A 131 22.02 -16.86 6.06
CA THR A 131 22.99 -15.96 6.72
C THR A 131 22.40 -15.30 7.95
N LEU A 132 21.13 -14.85 7.90
CA LEU A 132 20.46 -14.32 9.08
C LEU A 132 20.30 -15.38 10.17
N ASN A 133 20.00 -16.64 9.80
CA ASN A 133 19.96 -17.76 10.74
C ASN A 133 21.32 -18.05 11.38
N GLU A 134 22.42 -17.93 10.63
CA GLU A 134 23.77 -18.03 11.19
C GLU A 134 24.06 -16.90 12.18
N TRP A 135 23.65 -15.67 11.89
CA TRP A 135 23.77 -14.54 12.83
C TRP A 135 23.01 -14.79 14.13
N LEU A 136 21.78 -15.31 14.05
CA LEU A 136 21.02 -15.71 15.23
C LEU A 136 21.71 -16.84 16.01
N ALA A 137 22.20 -17.86 15.33
CA ALA A 137 22.87 -19.01 15.96
C ALA A 137 24.19 -18.64 16.64
N THR A 138 24.88 -17.61 16.15
CA THR A 138 26.15 -17.12 16.69
C THR A 138 25.96 -16.03 17.76
N GLY A 139 24.72 -15.65 18.06
CA GLY A 139 24.40 -14.65 19.08
C GLY A 139 24.76 -13.22 18.68
N ARG A 140 24.78 -12.91 17.38
CA ARG A 140 24.93 -11.52 16.91
C ARG A 140 23.74 -10.69 17.39
N GLU A 141 24.00 -9.47 17.83
CA GLU A 141 22.96 -8.52 18.23
C GLU A 141 22.18 -8.03 17.00
N LEU A 142 20.87 -8.33 17.00
CA LEU A 142 19.95 -8.06 15.90
C LEU A 142 18.66 -7.47 16.45
N LEU A 143 18.14 -6.44 15.78
CA LEU A 143 16.78 -5.95 15.96
C LEU A 143 15.93 -6.39 14.77
N ILE A 144 15.12 -7.43 14.92
CA ILE A 144 14.27 -7.96 13.84
C ILE A 144 12.87 -7.35 13.93
N LEU A 145 12.50 -6.53 12.95
CA LEU A 145 11.22 -5.82 12.87
C LEU A 145 10.36 -6.38 11.74
N ASP A 146 9.18 -6.92 12.07
CA ASP A 146 8.21 -7.39 11.08
C ASP A 146 7.28 -6.26 10.67
N SER A 147 7.39 -5.87 9.39
CA SER A 147 6.70 -4.72 8.80
C SER A 147 5.25 -5.00 8.38
N ARG A 148 4.75 -6.21 8.62
CA ARG A 148 3.36 -6.62 8.32
C ARG A 148 2.37 -6.16 9.39
N THR A 149 1.10 -6.48 9.20
CA THR A 149 0.08 -6.31 10.25
C THR A 149 0.38 -7.20 11.46
N ALA A 150 -0.14 -6.82 12.63
CA ALA A 150 -0.01 -7.62 13.84
C ALA A 150 -0.61 -9.03 13.67
N ASP A 151 -1.77 -9.13 13.02
CA ASP A 151 -2.43 -10.41 12.74
C ASP A 151 -1.57 -11.31 11.83
N GLU A 152 -0.88 -10.75 10.83
CA GLU A 152 0.04 -11.52 9.98
C GLU A 152 1.28 -12.00 10.73
N PHE A 153 1.79 -11.20 11.67
CA PHE A 153 2.91 -11.56 12.55
C PHE A 153 2.51 -12.68 13.52
N GLU A 154 1.35 -12.55 14.17
CA GLU A 154 0.84 -13.56 15.11
C GLU A 154 0.61 -14.91 14.42
N ARG A 155 0.12 -14.91 13.18
CA ARG A 155 -0.02 -16.15 12.39
C ARG A 155 1.32 -16.86 12.22
N MET A 156 2.37 -16.12 11.90
CA MET A 156 3.73 -16.65 11.73
C MET A 156 4.77 -15.54 11.71
N SER A 157 5.91 -15.73 12.36
CA SER A 157 6.98 -14.73 12.45
C SER A 157 8.37 -15.38 12.47
N LEU A 158 9.41 -14.56 12.30
CA LEU A 158 10.79 -14.99 12.49
C LEU A 158 11.09 -15.17 13.99
N PRO A 159 11.96 -16.13 14.36
CA PRO A 159 12.46 -16.22 15.73
C PRO A 159 13.11 -14.90 16.19
N GLY A 160 12.70 -14.39 17.35
CA GLY A 160 13.21 -13.13 17.91
C GLY A 160 12.69 -11.86 17.23
N GLY A 161 11.69 -11.97 16.35
CA GLY A 161 11.06 -10.82 15.70
C GLY A 161 10.14 -10.02 16.63
N LEU A 162 9.98 -8.74 16.33
CA LEU A 162 8.98 -7.87 16.93
C LEU A 162 8.01 -7.37 15.86
N SER A 163 6.71 -7.46 16.12
CA SER A 163 5.69 -6.81 15.29
C SER A 163 5.89 -5.29 15.32
N CYS A 164 6.14 -4.69 14.16
CA CYS A 164 6.25 -3.25 13.96
C CYS A 164 5.77 -2.90 12.54
N PRO A 165 4.45 -2.75 12.32
CA PRO A 165 3.87 -2.48 11.01
C PRO A 165 4.59 -1.34 10.28
N GLY A 166 4.74 -1.42 8.96
CA GLY A 166 5.66 -0.54 8.21
C GLY A 166 5.55 0.96 8.49
N GLY A 167 4.32 1.48 8.68
CA GLY A 167 4.09 2.89 9.02
C GLY A 167 4.57 3.30 10.42
N GLU A 168 4.76 2.34 11.32
CA GLU A 168 5.20 2.53 12.71
C GLU A 168 6.72 2.44 12.88
N LEU A 169 7.46 1.93 11.87
CA LEU A 169 8.90 1.65 11.98
C LEU A 169 9.68 2.87 12.51
N ILE A 170 9.56 4.02 11.86
CA ILE A 170 10.31 5.23 12.23
C ILE A 170 9.77 5.83 13.53
N HIS A 171 8.47 5.70 13.77
CA HIS A 171 7.83 6.16 15.00
C HIS A 171 8.36 5.42 16.24
N ARG A 172 8.72 4.14 16.11
CA ARG A 172 9.10 3.28 17.26
C ARG A 172 10.58 2.96 17.34
N VAL A 173 11.32 2.97 16.23
CA VAL A 173 12.68 2.40 16.18
C VAL A 173 13.66 3.08 17.14
N PHE A 174 13.55 4.39 17.37
CA PHE A 174 14.58 5.15 18.11
C PHE A 174 14.75 4.74 19.57
N ASP A 175 13.74 4.15 20.22
CA ASP A 175 13.87 3.60 21.57
C ASP A 175 14.39 2.15 21.58
N LEU A 176 14.48 1.51 20.41
CA LEU A 176 14.92 0.12 20.25
C LEU A 176 16.37 0.01 19.76
N LEU A 177 16.98 1.14 19.37
CA LEU A 177 18.35 1.15 18.86
C LEU A 177 19.34 1.09 20.02
N GLU A 178 20.18 0.07 19.99
CA GLU A 178 21.41 -0.03 20.77
C GLU A 178 22.62 0.31 19.87
N ASP A 179 23.79 0.51 20.47
CA ASP A 179 25.01 0.78 19.71
C ASP A 179 25.34 -0.43 18.81
N ASP A 180 25.69 -0.19 17.54
CA ASP A 180 26.08 -1.20 16.54
C ASP A 180 25.05 -2.31 16.20
N ILE A 181 23.86 -2.32 16.83
CA ILE A 181 22.82 -3.32 16.53
C ILE A 181 22.46 -3.28 15.04
N THR A 182 22.37 -4.44 14.40
CA THR A 182 21.93 -4.53 13.00
C THR A 182 20.41 -4.64 12.97
N VAL A 183 19.74 -3.70 12.29
CA VAL A 183 18.29 -3.70 12.13
C VAL A 183 17.93 -4.53 10.90
N VAL A 184 17.11 -5.55 11.10
CA VAL A 184 16.60 -6.42 10.05
C VAL A 184 15.11 -6.19 9.90
N VAL A 185 14.66 -5.78 8.71
CA VAL A 185 13.22 -5.64 8.43
C VAL A 185 12.75 -6.83 7.61
N ASN A 186 11.70 -7.51 8.05
CA ASN A 186 11.09 -8.60 7.27
C ASN A 186 9.62 -8.33 6.92
N CYS A 187 9.13 -9.10 5.96
CA CYS A 187 7.71 -9.25 5.69
C CYS A 187 7.42 -10.70 5.26
N ALA A 188 6.32 -10.96 4.55
CA ALA A 188 5.99 -12.30 4.07
C ALA A 188 6.79 -12.67 2.82
N GLY A 189 6.92 -11.72 1.88
CA GLY A 189 7.66 -11.82 0.63
C GLY A 189 8.72 -10.73 0.55
N ARG A 190 8.54 -9.76 -0.36
CA ARG A 190 9.59 -8.77 -0.67
C ARG A 190 9.19 -7.32 -0.40
N THR A 191 8.02 -6.93 -0.88
CA THR A 191 7.57 -5.51 -0.94
C THR A 191 7.73 -4.73 0.37
N ARG A 192 7.10 -5.17 1.47
CA ARG A 192 7.07 -4.39 2.73
C ARG A 192 8.42 -4.34 3.44
N SER A 193 9.25 -5.39 3.31
CA SER A 193 10.59 -5.38 3.89
C SER A 193 11.53 -4.44 3.15
N ILE A 194 11.46 -4.38 1.82
CA ILE A 194 12.21 -3.42 1.01
C ILE A 194 11.83 -1.98 1.41
N ILE A 195 10.54 -1.67 1.37
CA ILE A 195 10.03 -0.33 1.70
C ILE A 195 10.35 0.03 3.15
N GLY A 196 10.17 -0.90 4.09
CA GLY A 196 10.44 -0.69 5.51
C GLY A 196 11.93 -0.44 5.80
N ALA A 197 12.82 -1.28 5.27
CA ALA A 197 14.27 -1.11 5.41
C ALA A 197 14.74 0.21 4.78
N GLN A 198 14.26 0.51 3.57
CA GLN A 198 14.59 1.77 2.90
C GLN A 198 14.02 2.97 3.65
N SER A 199 12.88 2.84 4.34
CA SER A 199 12.33 3.92 5.19
C SER A 199 13.25 4.27 6.35
N LEU A 200 13.85 3.27 7.01
CA LEU A 200 14.82 3.49 8.09
C LEU A 200 16.09 4.17 7.56
N ILE A 201 16.58 3.74 6.39
CA ILE A 201 17.73 4.35 5.71
C ILE A 201 17.41 5.81 5.33
N ARG A 202 16.22 6.07 4.79
CA ARG A 202 15.73 7.43 4.44
C ARG A 202 15.71 8.35 5.66
N ALA A 203 15.23 7.82 6.79
CA ALA A 203 15.18 8.51 8.07
C ALA A 203 16.58 8.78 8.66
N GLY A 204 17.63 8.18 8.10
CA GLY A 204 19.02 8.47 8.45
C GLY A 204 19.44 7.86 9.78
N ILE A 205 18.88 6.72 10.18
CA ILE A 205 19.36 6.01 11.36
C ILE A 205 20.82 5.56 11.13
N ALA A 206 21.65 5.61 12.18
CA ALA A 206 23.08 5.30 12.07
C ALA A 206 23.35 3.80 11.96
N ASN A 207 22.45 2.97 12.52
CA ASN A 207 22.59 1.53 12.58
C ASN A 207 22.52 0.89 11.18
N PRO A 208 23.28 -0.20 10.94
CA PRO A 208 23.15 -0.97 9.71
C PRO A 208 21.72 -1.50 9.55
N VAL A 209 21.13 -1.28 8.37
CA VAL A 209 19.78 -1.76 8.04
C VAL A 209 19.85 -2.73 6.87
N VAL A 210 19.17 -3.87 7.01
CA VAL A 210 18.97 -4.82 5.92
C VAL A 210 17.53 -5.30 5.86
N ALA A 211 17.01 -5.55 4.66
CA ALA A 211 15.79 -6.32 4.46
C ALA A 211 16.10 -7.82 4.49
N LEU A 212 15.24 -8.65 5.09
CA LEU A 212 15.30 -10.10 4.86
C LEU A 212 14.82 -10.38 3.42
N GLU A 213 15.71 -10.95 2.61
CA GLU A 213 15.41 -11.38 1.25
C GLU A 213 14.29 -12.42 1.28
N ASN A 214 13.20 -12.14 0.55
CA ASN A 214 12.03 -13.00 0.40
C ASN A 214 11.26 -13.32 1.69
N GLY A 215 11.55 -12.63 2.79
CA GLY A 215 10.73 -12.63 4.01
C GLY A 215 10.53 -14.02 4.62
N THR A 216 9.36 -14.23 5.24
CA THR A 216 9.02 -15.52 5.86
C THR A 216 8.92 -16.67 4.83
N MET A 217 8.60 -16.39 3.56
CA MET A 217 8.62 -17.40 2.50
C MET A 217 10.05 -17.86 2.20
N GLY A 218 10.99 -16.94 2.07
CA GLY A 218 12.41 -17.24 1.92
C GLY A 218 12.99 -18.03 3.10
N TRP A 219 12.51 -17.75 4.31
CA TRP A 219 12.87 -18.49 5.52
C TRP A 219 12.45 -19.97 5.44
N GLU A 220 11.20 -20.24 5.07
CA GLU A 220 10.72 -21.62 4.91
C GLU A 220 11.33 -22.34 3.71
N LEU A 221 11.55 -21.65 2.58
CA LEU A 221 12.25 -22.18 1.41
C LEU A 221 13.68 -22.62 1.76
N ALA A 222 14.31 -21.96 2.73
CA ALA A 222 15.61 -22.36 3.28
C ALA A 222 15.53 -23.53 4.27
N GLY A 223 14.34 -24.11 4.50
CA GLY A 223 14.11 -25.19 5.45
C GLY A 223 14.14 -24.75 6.91
N LEU A 224 14.01 -23.45 7.19
CA LEU A 224 14.05 -22.88 8.53
C LEU A 224 12.65 -22.76 9.13
N THR A 225 12.56 -22.91 10.45
CA THR A 225 11.28 -22.91 11.18
C THR A 225 10.86 -21.50 11.59
N LEU A 226 9.59 -21.17 11.35
CA LEU A 226 8.95 -19.94 11.84
C LEU A 226 8.32 -20.15 13.22
N VAL A 227 8.14 -19.06 13.95
CA VAL A 227 7.36 -19.03 15.19
C VAL A 227 5.89 -18.80 14.85
N GLN A 228 4.97 -19.41 15.60
CA GLN A 228 3.53 -19.20 15.48
C GLN A 228 2.98 -18.67 16.81
N GLY A 229 1.97 -17.79 16.76
CA GLY A 229 1.30 -17.24 17.93
C GLY A 229 2.13 -16.23 18.73
N ASP A 230 3.21 -15.69 18.15
CA ASP A 230 4.00 -14.65 18.80
C ASP A 230 3.23 -13.32 18.77
N THR A 231 3.20 -12.63 19.90
CA THR A 231 2.51 -11.34 20.07
C THR A 231 3.48 -10.23 20.50
N SER A 232 4.78 -10.52 20.49
CA SER A 232 5.83 -9.54 20.79
C SER A 232 5.75 -8.36 19.82
N THR A 233 5.65 -7.15 20.36
CA THR A 233 5.49 -5.92 19.56
C THR A 233 6.43 -4.82 20.03
N ALA A 234 6.95 -4.05 19.08
CA ALA A 234 7.66 -2.81 19.35
C ALA A 234 6.72 -1.88 20.14
N GLN A 235 7.12 -1.44 21.33
CA GLN A 235 6.26 -0.61 22.16
C GLN A 235 6.09 0.81 21.59
N PRO A 236 5.00 1.53 21.95
CA PRO A 236 4.90 2.96 21.65
C PRO A 236 6.13 3.73 22.17
N PRO A 237 6.59 4.76 21.45
CA PRO A 237 7.83 5.43 21.81
C PRO A 237 7.68 6.25 23.09
N THR A 238 8.80 6.37 23.81
CA THR A 238 8.99 7.36 24.85
C THR A 238 8.92 8.79 24.26
N PRO A 239 8.77 9.84 25.09
CA PRO A 239 8.85 11.21 24.60
C PRO A 239 10.16 11.54 23.87
N ALA A 240 11.27 10.94 24.28
CA ALA A 240 12.57 11.13 23.64
C ALA A 240 12.62 10.43 22.27
N GLY A 241 12.21 9.17 22.19
CA GLY A 241 12.11 8.42 20.94
C GLY A 241 11.17 9.09 19.94
N ARG A 242 10.01 9.58 20.40
CA ARG A 242 9.06 10.35 19.59
C ARG A 242 9.68 11.64 19.05
N SER A 243 10.46 12.36 19.87
CA SER A 243 11.17 13.56 19.42
C SER A 243 12.19 13.23 18.33
N SER A 244 12.96 12.15 18.49
CA SER A 244 13.92 11.70 17.46
C SER A 244 13.22 11.31 16.17
N ALA A 245 12.10 10.60 16.26
CA ALA A 245 11.28 10.21 15.12
C ALA A 245 10.74 11.42 14.34
N SER A 246 10.21 12.42 15.04
CA SER A 246 9.71 13.65 14.43
C SER A 246 10.82 14.49 13.76
N ILE A 247 12.02 14.52 14.35
CA ILE A 247 13.20 15.15 13.72
C ILE A 247 13.57 14.44 12.42
N ALA A 248 13.66 13.11 12.44
CA ALA A 248 13.96 12.32 11.26
C ALA A 248 12.90 12.51 10.16
N ALA A 249 11.62 12.50 10.53
CA ALA A 249 10.52 12.78 9.63
C ALA A 249 10.61 14.19 9.02
N THR A 250 10.96 15.21 9.81
CA THR A 250 11.16 16.59 9.31
C THR A 250 12.27 16.64 8.26
N GLN A 251 13.37 15.90 8.45
CA GLN A 251 14.45 15.83 7.47
C GLN A 251 14.01 15.10 6.19
N VAL A 252 13.20 14.05 6.31
CA VAL A 252 12.58 13.35 5.17
C VAL A 252 11.63 14.29 4.43
N ALA A 253 10.75 15.01 5.13
CA ALA A 253 9.86 15.99 4.52
C ALA A 253 10.63 17.02 3.68
N GLY A 254 11.72 17.58 4.23
CA GLY A 254 12.57 18.51 3.50
C GLY A 254 13.27 17.91 2.28
N ARG A 255 13.74 16.65 2.38
CA ARG A 255 14.44 15.97 1.28
C ARG A 255 13.52 15.55 0.13
N TYR A 256 12.30 15.12 0.46
CA TYR A 256 11.33 14.61 -0.51
C TYR A 256 10.25 15.64 -0.86
N GLY A 257 10.29 16.86 -0.30
CA GLY A 257 9.33 17.92 -0.64
C GLY A 257 7.91 17.65 -0.10
N ILE A 258 7.78 16.99 1.04
CA ILE A 258 6.47 16.66 1.62
C ILE A 258 5.86 17.91 2.24
N GLU A 259 4.75 18.35 1.68
CA GLU A 259 4.07 19.57 2.10
C GLU A 259 3.04 19.31 3.21
N ALA A 260 3.07 20.18 4.23
CA ALA A 260 2.07 20.20 5.29
C ALA A 260 1.00 21.26 5.01
N ILE A 261 -0.28 20.88 5.10
CA ILE A 261 -1.41 21.78 4.86
C ILE A 261 -2.11 22.21 6.16
N SER A 262 -2.68 23.41 6.13
CA SER A 262 -3.48 23.95 7.23
C SER A 262 -4.93 23.45 7.18
N GLN A 263 -5.65 23.59 8.31
CA GLN A 263 -7.10 23.38 8.38
C GLN A 263 -7.86 24.25 7.38
N ALA A 264 -7.45 25.51 7.19
CA ALA A 264 -8.08 26.41 6.22
C ALA A 264 -7.92 25.89 4.78
N THR A 265 -6.74 25.37 4.43
CA THR A 265 -6.48 24.73 3.14
C THR A 265 -7.37 23.49 2.96
N LEU A 266 -7.43 22.63 3.98
CA LEU A 266 -8.23 21.42 3.94
C LEU A 266 -9.73 21.72 3.77
N GLU A 267 -10.27 22.69 4.52
CA GLU A 267 -11.68 23.07 4.40
C GLU A 267 -12.01 23.69 3.04
N ALA A 268 -11.08 24.47 2.45
CA ALA A 268 -11.24 24.94 1.08
C ALA A 268 -11.30 23.77 0.07
N TRP A 269 -10.44 22.76 0.24
CA TRP A 269 -10.44 21.58 -0.64
C TRP A 269 -11.68 20.69 -0.48
N LYS A 270 -12.27 20.57 0.73
CA LYS A 270 -13.53 19.84 0.94
C LYS A 270 -14.72 20.51 0.23
N GLN A 271 -14.65 21.82 0.04
CA GLN A 271 -15.66 22.60 -0.69
C GLN A 271 -15.46 22.53 -2.21
N ASP A 272 -14.23 22.34 -2.67
CA ASP A 272 -13.89 22.15 -4.09
C ASP A 272 -14.55 20.87 -4.65
N LYS A 273 -15.44 21.05 -5.63
CA LYS A 273 -16.13 19.93 -6.30
C LYS A 273 -15.43 19.48 -7.59
N THR A 274 -14.29 20.09 -7.93
CA THR A 274 -13.53 19.83 -9.15
C THR A 274 -12.40 18.82 -8.96
N ARG A 275 -12.15 18.38 -7.72
CA ARG A 275 -11.13 17.39 -7.36
C ARG A 275 -11.66 16.44 -6.28
N THR A 276 -11.09 15.25 -6.23
CA THR A 276 -11.28 14.23 -5.20
C THR A 276 -10.24 14.47 -4.11
N VAL A 277 -10.68 14.41 -2.84
CA VAL A 277 -9.79 14.53 -1.67
C VAL A 277 -10.04 13.34 -0.75
N TYR A 278 -8.99 12.54 -0.53
CA TYR A 278 -8.99 11.47 0.45
C TYR A 278 -8.37 11.95 1.76
N LEU A 279 -9.01 11.59 2.87
CA LEU A 279 -8.58 11.93 4.23
C LEU A 279 -8.26 10.65 4.98
N PHE A 280 -6.98 10.43 5.26
CA PHE A 280 -6.50 9.18 5.88
C PHE A 280 -5.81 9.43 7.20
N ASP A 281 -6.30 8.79 8.26
CA ASP A 281 -5.59 8.65 9.52
C ASP A 281 -4.68 7.43 9.41
N VAL A 282 -3.37 7.67 9.39
CA VAL A 282 -2.37 6.63 9.11
C VAL A 282 -1.85 5.93 10.36
N ARG A 283 -2.43 6.24 11.52
CA ARG A 283 -2.09 5.60 12.79
C ARG A 283 -2.66 4.18 12.86
N THR A 284 -2.32 3.47 13.94
CA THR A 284 -2.84 2.12 14.16
C THR A 284 -4.37 2.11 14.28
N PRO A 285 -5.05 1.00 13.94
CA PRO A 285 -6.49 0.87 14.15
C PRO A 285 -6.91 1.14 15.60
N ALA A 286 -6.11 0.70 16.57
CA ALA A 286 -6.38 0.92 17.99
C ALA A 286 -6.37 2.41 18.37
N GLU A 287 -5.39 3.18 17.87
CA GLU A 287 -5.33 4.63 18.11
C GLU A 287 -6.49 5.38 17.44
N TYR A 288 -6.84 4.97 16.21
CA TYR A 288 -8.00 5.52 15.53
C TYR A 288 -9.29 5.24 16.30
N GLU A 289 -9.52 4.00 16.71
CA GLU A 289 -10.70 3.59 17.47
C GLU A 289 -10.84 4.34 18.80
N ALA A 290 -9.72 4.60 19.46
CA ALA A 290 -9.65 5.35 20.71
C ALA A 290 -9.95 6.84 20.54
N GLY A 291 -9.67 7.41 19.36
CA GLY A 291 -9.91 8.82 19.07
C GLY A 291 -9.33 9.27 17.74
N HIS A 292 -10.17 9.72 16.80
CA HIS A 292 -9.77 10.19 15.48
C HIS A 292 -10.51 11.47 15.05
N ARG A 293 -9.95 12.15 14.04
CA ARG A 293 -10.53 13.38 13.47
C ARG A 293 -11.78 13.07 12.64
N HIS A 294 -12.69 14.05 12.57
CA HIS A 294 -13.87 13.98 11.71
C HIS A 294 -13.47 13.78 10.23
N ASP A 295 -14.23 12.96 9.48
CA ASP A 295 -14.03 12.61 8.06
C ASP A 295 -12.78 11.78 7.70
N PHE A 296 -11.76 11.71 8.55
CA PHE A 296 -10.59 10.88 8.30
C PHE A 296 -10.96 9.39 8.43
N ARG A 297 -10.57 8.57 7.46
CA ARG A 297 -10.71 7.11 7.48
C ARG A 297 -9.41 6.48 7.96
N ASN A 298 -9.47 5.41 8.74
CA ASN A 298 -8.24 4.71 9.11
C ASN A 298 -7.64 3.99 7.89
N ALA A 299 -6.36 4.28 7.61
CA ALA A 299 -5.57 3.62 6.60
C ALA A 299 -4.12 3.53 7.13
N PRO A 300 -3.80 2.54 7.99
CA PRO A 300 -2.49 2.46 8.64
C PRO A 300 -1.36 2.59 7.63
N GLY A 301 -0.38 3.45 7.89
CA GLY A 301 0.52 3.98 6.86
C GLY A 301 1.22 2.92 6.02
N GLY A 302 1.65 1.81 6.64
CA GLY A 302 2.26 0.69 5.92
C GLY A 302 1.28 -0.05 5.00
N GLN A 303 0.02 -0.20 5.41
CA GLN A 303 -1.03 -0.81 4.59
C GLN A 303 -1.50 0.12 3.48
N LEU A 304 -1.57 1.44 3.73
CA LEU A 304 -1.90 2.42 2.70
C LEU A 304 -0.87 2.41 1.55
N VAL A 305 0.42 2.24 1.86
CA VAL A 305 1.48 2.08 0.83
C VAL A 305 1.44 0.69 0.20
N GLN A 306 1.19 -0.37 0.99
CA GLN A 306 1.17 -1.75 0.49
C GLN A 306 -0.03 -2.04 -0.42
N ALA A 307 -1.17 -1.40 -0.19
CA ALA A 307 -2.45 -1.73 -0.81
C ALA A 307 -3.23 -0.44 -1.15
N THR A 308 -2.57 0.52 -1.81
CA THR A 308 -3.17 1.83 -2.09
C THR A 308 -4.48 1.73 -2.86
N ASP A 309 -4.59 0.74 -3.74
CA ASP A 309 -5.78 0.41 -4.53
C ASP A 309 -7.00 -0.06 -3.70
N GLU A 310 -6.83 -0.37 -2.41
CA GLU A 310 -7.94 -0.65 -1.49
C GLU A 310 -8.47 0.63 -0.79
N TYR A 311 -7.70 1.71 -0.81
CA TYR A 311 -8.01 2.96 -0.10
C TYR A 311 -8.37 4.09 -1.05
N ALA A 312 -7.62 4.24 -2.15
CA ALA A 312 -7.71 5.31 -3.14
C ALA A 312 -7.65 4.72 -4.56
N VAL A 313 -8.77 4.79 -5.28
CA VAL A 313 -8.90 4.24 -6.65
C VAL A 313 -9.00 5.30 -7.73
N VAL A 314 -9.15 6.57 -7.34
CA VAL A 314 -9.22 7.70 -8.26
C VAL A 314 -7.80 8.23 -8.44
N ARG A 315 -7.13 7.83 -9.54
CA ARG A 315 -5.82 8.40 -9.89
C ARG A 315 -5.97 9.89 -10.17
N GLY A 316 -4.93 10.68 -9.88
CA GLY A 316 -4.98 12.14 -9.95
C GLY A 316 -5.77 12.81 -8.81
N ALA A 317 -6.23 12.07 -7.80
CA ALA A 317 -6.84 12.65 -6.60
C ALA A 317 -5.79 13.20 -5.61
N ARG A 318 -6.24 14.06 -4.68
CA ARG A 318 -5.43 14.52 -3.53
C ARG A 318 -5.54 13.55 -2.37
N LEU A 319 -4.42 13.22 -1.74
CA LEU A 319 -4.37 12.49 -0.48
C LEU A 319 -3.90 13.43 0.63
N VAL A 320 -4.60 13.43 1.77
CA VAL A 320 -4.20 14.15 2.97
C VAL A 320 -4.07 13.14 4.10
N LEU A 321 -2.85 13.00 4.62
CA LEU A 321 -2.51 12.03 5.67
C LEU A 321 -2.40 12.74 7.01
N ALA A 322 -2.99 12.17 8.06
CA ALA A 322 -2.93 12.67 9.42
C ALA A 322 -2.40 11.61 10.39
N ASP A 323 -1.63 12.08 11.36
CA ASP A 323 -1.22 11.35 12.56
C ASP A 323 -1.18 12.33 13.76
N ASP A 324 -0.44 12.00 14.81
CA ASP A 324 -0.34 12.77 16.06
C ASP A 324 1.03 13.46 16.26
N ASP A 325 2.02 13.22 15.40
CA ASP A 325 3.39 13.73 15.55
C ASP A 325 4.11 14.08 14.23
N LEU A 326 3.40 14.00 13.10
CA LEU A 326 3.88 14.12 11.72
C LEU A 326 4.91 13.09 11.29
N THR A 327 5.21 12.08 12.11
CA THR A 327 6.19 11.06 11.74
C THR A 327 5.61 10.12 10.69
N ARG A 328 4.50 9.45 11.02
CA ARG A 328 3.91 8.36 10.25
C ARG A 328 3.32 8.88 8.95
N ALA A 329 2.62 10.02 9.03
CA ALA A 329 2.06 10.72 7.88
C ALA A 329 3.15 11.12 6.89
N THR A 330 4.26 11.69 7.35
CA THR A 330 5.37 12.10 6.48
C THR A 330 6.05 10.90 5.82
N MET A 331 6.33 9.84 6.58
CA MET A 331 6.98 8.66 6.02
C MET A 331 6.11 7.99 4.95
N SER A 332 4.80 7.83 5.20
CA SER A 332 3.86 7.31 4.21
C SER A 332 3.70 8.23 2.99
N ALA A 333 3.62 9.54 3.20
CA ALA A 333 3.55 10.51 2.10
C ALA A 333 4.78 10.45 1.20
N SER A 334 5.98 10.26 1.76
CA SER A 334 7.21 10.15 0.97
C SER A 334 7.21 9.01 -0.04
N TRP A 335 6.53 7.90 0.27
CA TRP A 335 6.37 6.79 -0.66
C TRP A 335 5.22 7.02 -1.64
N LEU A 336 4.08 7.50 -1.16
CA LEU A 336 2.93 7.77 -2.03
C LEU A 336 3.27 8.83 -3.09
N GLN A 337 4.10 9.82 -2.76
CA GLN A 337 4.56 10.82 -3.73
C GLN A 337 5.45 10.20 -4.83
N GLU A 338 6.34 9.28 -4.48
CA GLU A 338 7.16 8.55 -5.48
C GLU A 338 6.35 7.51 -6.25
N MET A 339 5.25 7.01 -5.67
CA MET A 339 4.22 6.26 -6.39
C MET A 339 3.33 7.18 -7.25
N GLY A 340 3.58 8.49 -7.21
CA GLY A 340 2.96 9.48 -8.06
C GLY A 340 1.66 10.06 -7.57
N TRP A 341 1.34 9.96 -6.29
CA TRP A 341 0.15 10.59 -5.73
C TRP A 341 0.41 12.05 -5.38
N GLU A 342 -0.55 12.93 -5.67
CA GLU A 342 -0.61 14.27 -5.10
C GLU A 342 -0.95 14.14 -3.61
N VAL A 343 0.07 14.13 -2.74
CA VAL A 343 -0.06 13.80 -1.32
C VAL A 343 0.47 14.90 -0.41
N TYR A 344 -0.26 15.14 0.68
CA TYR A 344 0.04 16.15 1.68
C TYR A 344 -0.09 15.56 3.08
N VAL A 345 0.58 16.17 4.06
CA VAL A 345 0.36 15.87 5.48
C VAL A 345 -0.50 16.95 6.13
N TYR A 346 -1.40 16.56 7.02
CA TYR A 346 -2.23 17.49 7.75
C TYR A 346 -1.45 18.07 8.93
N ALA A 347 -1.19 19.38 8.92
CA ALA A 347 -0.43 20.02 9.98
C ALA A 347 -1.15 19.89 11.34
N LEU A 348 -0.38 19.65 12.40
CA LEU A 348 -0.91 19.62 13.76
C LEU A 348 -1.36 21.03 14.16
N GLY A 349 -2.68 21.23 14.24
CA GLY A 349 -3.29 22.48 14.71
C GLY A 349 -3.30 22.60 16.23
N LYS A 350 -3.53 23.83 16.73
CA LYS A 350 -3.77 24.12 18.17
C LYS A 350 -5.22 23.83 18.61
N GLU A 351 -6.07 23.36 17.69
CA GLU A 351 -7.50 23.27 17.93
C GLU A 351 -7.93 21.95 18.56
N ASN A 352 -8.77 22.07 19.60
CA ASN A 352 -9.48 20.98 20.25
C ASN A 352 -10.75 20.63 19.44
N GLU A 353 -10.62 20.21 18.18
CA GLU A 353 -11.75 19.55 17.53
C GLU A 353 -12.08 18.28 18.32
N PRO A 354 -13.36 18.05 18.67
CA PRO A 354 -13.74 16.85 19.40
C PRO A 354 -13.44 15.61 18.56
N LEU A 355 -12.62 14.71 19.12
CA LEU A 355 -12.33 13.43 18.49
C LEU A 355 -13.56 12.54 18.48
N ARG A 356 -13.68 11.74 17.43
CA ARG A 356 -14.64 10.63 17.32
C ARG A 356 -14.00 9.35 17.79
N THR A 357 -14.81 8.43 18.29
CA THR A 357 -14.39 7.08 18.69
C THR A 357 -15.13 6.04 17.85
N GLY A 358 -14.60 4.83 17.81
CA GLY A 358 -15.20 3.70 17.11
C GLY A 358 -14.43 3.27 15.87
N LYS A 359 -14.80 2.09 15.37
CA LYS A 359 -14.08 1.41 14.29
C LYS A 359 -14.26 2.13 12.97
N SER A 360 -13.18 2.19 12.19
CA SER A 360 -13.35 2.38 10.76
C SER A 360 -14.11 1.17 10.22
N PRO A 361 -15.11 1.34 9.33
CA PRO A 361 -15.64 0.22 8.58
C PRO A 361 -14.47 -0.56 7.98
N ALA A 362 -14.44 -1.88 8.19
CA ALA A 362 -13.43 -2.71 7.54
C ALA A 362 -13.50 -2.47 6.03
N PRO A 363 -12.37 -2.57 5.30
CA PRO A 363 -12.43 -2.70 3.85
C PRO A 363 -13.07 -4.06 3.54
N SER A 364 -14.40 -4.12 3.62
CA SER A 364 -15.16 -5.27 3.21
C SER A 364 -14.98 -5.39 1.70
N HIS A 365 -14.69 -6.60 1.23
CA HIS A 365 -14.65 -6.96 -0.19
C HIS A 365 -13.39 -6.56 -0.99
N SER A 366 -12.23 -6.36 -0.36
CA SER A 366 -10.96 -6.30 -1.10
C SER A 366 -10.39 -7.71 -1.34
N PRO A 367 -9.85 -8.01 -2.54
CA PRO A 367 -9.24 -9.30 -2.83
C PRO A 367 -8.01 -9.51 -1.93
N GLN A 368 -8.04 -10.57 -1.12
CA GLN A 368 -6.98 -10.85 -0.17
C GLN A 368 -5.77 -11.49 -0.87
N VAL A 369 -4.57 -11.18 -0.39
CA VAL A 369 -3.38 -11.94 -0.76
C VAL A 369 -3.53 -13.37 -0.25
N THR A 370 -3.74 -14.33 -1.15
CA THR A 370 -3.67 -15.74 -0.80
C THR A 370 -2.20 -16.16 -0.84
N LEU A 371 -1.59 -16.31 0.33
CA LEU A 371 -0.23 -16.87 0.39
C LEU A 371 -0.30 -18.37 0.08
N PRO A 372 0.66 -18.95 -0.66
CA PRO A 372 0.64 -20.36 -1.08
C PRO A 372 0.80 -21.42 0.05
N ARG A 373 0.46 -21.10 1.30
CA ARG A 373 0.72 -21.94 2.49
C ARG A 373 -0.42 -22.89 2.85
N ASP A 374 -1.61 -22.69 2.31
CA ASP A 374 -2.82 -23.44 2.73
C ASP A 374 -2.92 -24.86 2.11
N SER A 375 -1.89 -25.30 1.38
CA SER A 375 -1.81 -26.66 0.88
C SER A 375 -1.43 -27.63 2.00
N ALA A 376 -2.19 -28.72 2.15
CA ALA A 376 -1.82 -29.84 3.04
C ALA A 376 -0.51 -30.54 2.62
N ASP A 377 -0.06 -30.32 1.38
CA ASP A 377 1.22 -30.81 0.85
C ASP A 377 2.27 -29.70 0.91
N SER A 378 3.34 -29.95 1.68
CA SER A 378 4.43 -28.99 1.88
C SER A 378 5.26 -28.73 0.62
N GLN A 379 5.40 -29.68 -0.30
CA GLN A 379 6.11 -29.44 -1.56
C GLN A 379 5.33 -28.53 -2.49
N VAL A 380 4.00 -28.68 -2.52
CA VAL A 380 3.11 -27.77 -3.27
C VAL A 380 3.17 -26.36 -2.66
N ALA A 381 3.18 -26.26 -1.32
CA ALA A 381 3.29 -24.97 -0.65
C ALA A 381 4.62 -24.26 -0.97
N LEU A 382 5.75 -24.98 -0.88
CA LEU A 382 7.07 -24.42 -1.21
C LEU A 382 7.16 -24.02 -2.68
N ARG A 383 6.63 -24.82 -3.61
CA ARG A 383 6.60 -24.45 -5.03
C ARG A 383 5.79 -23.19 -5.25
N GLY A 384 4.60 -23.09 -4.67
CA GLY A 384 3.77 -21.90 -4.79
C GLY A 384 4.46 -20.66 -4.23
N MET A 385 5.19 -20.77 -3.10
CA MET A 385 5.98 -19.66 -2.56
C MET A 385 7.07 -19.20 -3.53
N GLN A 386 7.77 -20.14 -4.16
CA GLN A 386 8.78 -19.80 -5.17
C GLN A 386 8.14 -19.11 -6.39
N GLU A 387 7.03 -19.65 -6.91
CA GLU A 387 6.29 -19.06 -8.03
C GLU A 387 5.79 -17.65 -7.71
N TYR A 388 5.34 -17.39 -6.48
CA TYR A 388 4.92 -16.05 -6.04
C TYR A 388 6.10 -15.07 -6.00
N LEU A 389 7.26 -15.49 -5.48
CA LEU A 389 8.46 -14.63 -5.41
C LEU A 389 9.00 -14.32 -6.80
N ASP A 390 9.05 -15.34 -7.68
CA ASP A 390 9.46 -15.18 -9.08
C ASP A 390 8.51 -14.22 -9.81
N TRP A 391 7.21 -14.30 -9.51
CA TRP A 391 6.20 -13.35 -10.02
C TRP A 391 6.45 -11.91 -9.57
N GLU A 392 6.70 -11.64 -8.27
CA GLU A 392 6.99 -10.28 -7.79
C GLU A 392 8.19 -9.69 -8.53
N ILE A 393 9.29 -10.44 -8.65
CA ILE A 393 10.51 -9.99 -9.34
C ILE A 393 10.25 -9.72 -10.83
N ALA A 394 9.47 -10.58 -11.49
CA ALA A 394 9.17 -10.45 -12.91
C ALA A 394 8.25 -9.25 -13.25
N LEU A 395 7.63 -8.59 -12.26
CA LEU A 395 6.84 -7.37 -12.49
C LEU A 395 7.68 -6.25 -13.09
N VAL A 396 8.98 -6.16 -12.75
CA VAL A 396 9.88 -5.13 -13.30
C VAL A 396 10.08 -5.30 -14.80
N ASP A 397 10.20 -6.54 -15.28
CA ASP A 397 10.32 -6.85 -16.71
C ASP A 397 9.01 -6.59 -17.47
N GLN A 398 7.85 -6.70 -16.80
CA GLN A 398 6.56 -6.27 -17.36
C GLN A 398 6.48 -4.74 -17.43
N TYR A 399 6.86 -4.06 -16.37
CA TYR A 399 6.92 -2.59 -16.30
C TYR A 399 7.79 -2.00 -17.41
N ASP A 400 8.99 -2.54 -17.65
CA ASP A 400 9.91 -2.03 -18.67
C ASP A 400 9.33 -2.19 -20.11
N ARG A 401 8.31 -3.04 -20.31
CA ARG A 401 7.61 -3.25 -21.58
C ARG A 401 6.28 -2.49 -21.68
N ASP A 402 5.72 -2.03 -20.57
CA ASP A 402 4.42 -1.37 -20.50
C ASP A 402 4.55 0.16 -20.48
N GLU A 403 4.30 0.79 -21.62
CA GLU A 403 4.37 2.25 -21.75
C GLU A 403 3.33 3.00 -20.89
N LEU A 404 2.28 2.31 -20.42
CA LEU A 404 1.23 2.86 -19.56
C LEU A 404 1.56 2.72 -18.06
N ALA A 405 2.60 1.98 -17.71
CA ALA A 405 3.06 1.85 -16.34
C ALA A 405 4.02 2.99 -16.01
N ARG A 406 3.52 4.07 -15.38
CA ARG A 406 4.33 5.23 -15.00
C ARG A 406 3.96 5.74 -13.61
N PHE A 407 4.98 5.96 -12.76
CA PHE A 407 4.85 6.37 -11.36
C PHE A 407 5.31 7.80 -11.06
N THR A 408 5.92 8.56 -11.99
CA THR A 408 6.44 9.94 -11.75
C THR A 408 6.30 10.87 -12.97
N GLU A 409 6.41 12.19 -12.77
CA GLU A 409 5.94 13.33 -13.60
C GLU A 409 6.13 13.31 -15.14
N ASN A 410 6.99 12.49 -15.73
CA ASN A 410 6.94 12.25 -17.19
C ASN A 410 5.92 11.17 -17.59
N GLY A 411 5.04 10.81 -16.64
CA GLY A 411 4.04 9.78 -16.78
C GLY A 411 3.25 9.54 -15.50
N TRP A 412 1.97 9.92 -15.54
CA TRP A 412 0.90 9.44 -14.67
C TRP A 412 1.20 9.23 -13.19
N ALA A 413 1.95 10.17 -12.64
CA ALA A 413 1.85 10.61 -11.25
C ALA A 413 0.94 11.81 -11.16
#